data_AF-A0A7W7H5D2-F1
#
_entry.id   AF-A0A7W7H5D2-F1
#
_cell.length_a   1.000
_cell.length_b   1.000
_cell.length_c   1.000
_cell.angle_alpha   90.00
_cell.angle_beta   90.00
_cell.angle_gamma   90.00
#
_symmetry.space_group_name_H-M   'P 1'
#
loop_
_entity.id
_entity.type
_entity.pdbx_description
1 polymer ?
#
loop_
_entity_poly.entity_id
_entity_poly.type
_entity_poly.pdbx_seq_one_letter_code
_entity_poly.pdbx_strand_id
1 'polypeptide(L)'
;MPQPPWNHLVDLARGCAVRIEDDGGRFLGSGFFAAAGRVPTCAHVVDGESADRLRVRWSDTVLRVADARSVPELRGHGRTYAAPDVALLTVDAAPEHPVAWLSRSVPRAWTRAVAIGFSEYTPADHPASP
;
A
#
# COMPACT_ATOMS: atom_id res chain seq x y z
N MET A 1 -21.72 -11.57 21.76
CA MET A 1 -21.13 -10.28 22.20
C MET A 1 -21.15 -9.33 21.03
N PRO A 2 -21.55 -8.05 21.19
CA PRO A 2 -21.40 -7.07 20.12
C PRO A 2 -19.92 -6.90 19.78
N GLN A 3 -19.61 -6.92 18.49
CA GLN A 3 -18.26 -6.68 18.00
C GLN A 3 -17.87 -5.22 18.31
N PRO A 4 -16.62 -4.94 18.70
CA PRO A 4 -16.23 -3.57 18.98
C PRO A 4 -16.29 -2.70 17.72
N PRO A 5 -16.61 -1.39 17.86
CA PRO A 5 -16.96 -0.51 16.73
C PRO A 5 -15.84 -0.25 15.73
N TRP A 6 -14.60 -0.66 16.04
CA TRP A 6 -13.45 -0.50 15.16
C TRP A 6 -13.36 -1.57 14.06
N ASN A 7 -14.10 -2.68 14.15
CA ASN A 7 -14.09 -3.71 13.09
C ASN A 7 -14.48 -3.13 11.73
N HIS A 8 -15.52 -2.28 11.71
CA HIS A 8 -15.97 -1.65 10.48
C HIS A 8 -14.93 -0.70 9.87
N LEU A 9 -14.17 0.02 10.71
CA LEU A 9 -13.07 0.88 10.23
C LEU A 9 -11.91 0.07 9.66
N VAL A 10 -11.60 -1.08 10.28
CA VAL A 10 -10.60 -2.01 9.78
C VAL A 10 -11.05 -2.60 8.43
N ASP A 11 -12.33 -2.95 8.29
CA ASP A 11 -12.88 -3.49 7.04
C ASP A 11 -12.85 -2.45 5.92
N LEU A 12 -13.23 -1.19 6.20
CA LEU A 12 -13.11 -0.08 5.25
C LEU A 12 -11.65 0.16 4.83
N ALA A 13 -10.72 0.16 5.77
CA ALA A 13 -9.30 0.32 5.49
C ALA A 13 -8.73 -0.88 4.68
N ARG A 14 -9.18 -2.11 4.96
CA ARG A 14 -8.86 -3.31 4.15
C ARG A 14 -9.37 -3.17 2.73
N GLY A 15 -10.57 -2.63 2.55
CA GLY A 15 -11.14 -2.35 1.23
C GLY A 15 -10.31 -1.34 0.42
N CYS A 16 -9.53 -0.47 1.07
CA CYS A 16 -8.68 0.50 0.38
C CYS A 16 -7.30 -0.06 0.00
N ALA A 17 -6.87 -1.16 0.62
CA ALA A 17 -5.52 -1.69 0.46
C ALA A 17 -5.36 -2.42 -0.89
N VAL A 18 -4.19 -2.28 -1.50
CA VAL A 18 -3.86 -2.93 -2.77
C VAL A 18 -2.53 -3.65 -2.68
N ARG A 19 -2.41 -4.71 -3.49
CA ARG A 19 -1.18 -5.46 -3.69
C ARG A 19 -0.49 -4.96 -4.95
N ILE A 20 0.82 -4.72 -4.87
CA ILE A 20 1.63 -4.23 -5.98
C ILE A 20 2.50 -5.37 -6.48
N GLU A 21 2.50 -5.55 -7.79
CA GLU A 21 3.16 -6.65 -8.48
C GLU A 21 3.86 -6.16 -9.75
N ASP A 22 4.78 -6.97 -10.27
CA ASP A 22 5.26 -6.82 -11.64
C ASP A 22 4.29 -7.47 -12.65
N ASP A 23 4.61 -7.41 -13.94
CA ASP A 23 3.79 -7.96 -15.03
C ASP A 23 3.78 -9.49 -15.06
N GLY A 24 4.76 -10.13 -14.40
CA GLY A 24 4.82 -11.56 -14.12
C GLY A 24 4.05 -12.00 -12.87
N GLY A 25 3.44 -11.07 -12.13
CA GLY A 25 2.69 -11.33 -10.91
C GLY A 25 3.55 -11.55 -9.66
N ARG A 26 4.85 -11.25 -9.71
CA ARG A 26 5.74 -11.26 -8.55
C ARG A 26 5.33 -10.14 -7.59
N PHE A 27 5.23 -10.45 -6.31
CA PHE A 27 4.98 -9.43 -5.30
C PHE A 27 6.11 -8.42 -5.20
N LEU A 28 5.73 -7.15 -5.12
CA LEU A 28 6.66 -6.05 -4.87
C LEU A 28 6.35 -5.36 -3.54
N GLY A 29 5.08 -5.25 -3.16
CA GLY A 29 4.69 -4.58 -1.93
C GLY A 29 3.21 -4.26 -1.82
N SER A 30 2.88 -3.33 -0.93
CA SER A 30 1.51 -2.89 -0.68
C SER A 30 1.36 -1.39 -0.94
N GLY A 31 0.15 -0.98 -1.31
CA GLY A 31 -0.27 0.42 -1.34
C GLY A 31 -1.70 0.54 -0.86
N PHE A 32 -2.31 1.71 -1.06
CA PHE A 32 -3.75 1.89 -0.85
C PHE A 32 -4.31 2.98 -1.73
N PHE A 33 -5.61 2.97 -2.01
CA PHE A 33 -6.26 4.06 -2.71
C PHE A 33 -6.44 5.29 -1.82
N ALA A 34 -5.76 6.39 -2.17
CA ALA A 34 -5.88 7.69 -1.49
C ALA A 34 -6.77 8.70 -2.23
N ALA A 35 -7.07 8.40 -3.50
CA ALA A 35 -8.09 9.05 -4.32
C ALA A 35 -8.47 8.10 -5.48
N ALA A 36 -9.47 8.47 -6.27
CA ALA A 36 -9.87 7.69 -7.46
C ALA A 36 -8.66 7.44 -8.37
N GLY A 37 -8.28 6.17 -8.54
CA GLY A 37 -7.14 5.75 -9.37
C GLY A 37 -5.76 6.21 -8.88
N ARG A 38 -5.62 6.69 -7.64
CA ARG A 38 -4.36 7.16 -7.06
C ARG A 38 -3.93 6.27 -5.91
N VAL A 39 -2.76 5.65 -6.06
CA VAL A 39 -2.23 4.67 -5.11
C VAL A 39 -0.86 5.13 -4.61
N PRO A 40 -0.76 5.76 -3.42
CA PRO A 40 0.49 5.86 -2.71
C PRO A 40 1.02 4.48 -2.29
N THR A 41 2.34 4.36 -2.36
CA THR A 41 3.15 3.22 -1.90
C THR A 41 4.53 3.74 -1.49
N CYS A 42 5.44 2.85 -1.08
CA CYS A 42 6.82 3.22 -0.85
C CYS A 42 7.60 3.28 -2.17
N ALA A 43 8.56 4.20 -2.29
CA ALA A 43 9.36 4.33 -3.51
C ALA A 43 10.21 3.08 -3.77
N HIS A 44 10.72 2.44 -2.71
CA HIS A 44 11.47 1.19 -2.83
C HIS A 44 10.64 0.01 -3.36
N VAL A 45 9.31 0.04 -3.25
CA VAL A 45 8.44 -1.03 -3.77
C VAL A 45 8.44 -1.06 -5.29
N VAL A 46 8.56 0.11 -5.92
CA VAL A 46 8.47 0.28 -7.39
C VAL A 46 9.81 0.59 -8.02
N ASP A 47 10.87 0.50 -7.24
CA ASP A 47 12.22 0.79 -7.66
C ASP A 47 12.70 -0.16 -8.76
N GLY A 48 13.29 0.40 -9.81
CA GLY A 48 13.78 -0.36 -10.96
C GLY A 48 12.68 -0.86 -11.89
N GLU A 49 11.41 -0.63 -11.58
CA GLU A 49 10.27 -1.01 -12.41
C GLU A 49 9.74 0.18 -13.21
N SER A 50 9.43 -0.04 -14.49
CA SER A 50 8.74 0.95 -15.31
C SER A 50 7.23 0.87 -15.09
N ALA A 51 6.52 2.00 -15.23
CA ALA A 51 5.08 2.07 -14.97
C ALA A 51 4.28 1.02 -15.75
N ASP A 52 4.65 0.74 -17.00
CA ASP A 52 4.00 -0.27 -17.85
C ASP A 52 4.19 -1.72 -17.38
N ARG A 53 5.21 -1.99 -16.56
CA ARG A 53 5.47 -3.29 -15.92
C ARG A 53 4.79 -3.44 -14.57
N LEU A 54 4.34 -2.35 -13.95
CA LEU A 54 3.66 -2.41 -12.67
C LEU A 54 2.19 -2.83 -12.83
N ARG A 55 1.71 -3.59 -11.85
CA ARG A 55 0.31 -4.00 -11.70
C ARG A 55 -0.17 -3.67 -10.29
N VAL A 56 -1.40 -3.18 -10.19
CA VAL A 56 -2.10 -2.98 -8.92
C VAL A 56 -3.21 -4.01 -8.86
N ARG A 57 -3.09 -4.97 -7.95
CA ARG A 57 -4.14 -5.96 -7.68
C ARG A 57 -5.01 -5.49 -6.52
N TRP A 58 -6.30 -5.38 -6.78
CA TRP A 58 -7.30 -4.98 -5.81
C TRP A 58 -8.51 -5.90 -5.91
N SER A 59 -8.85 -6.57 -4.80
CA SER A 59 -9.77 -7.70 -4.80
C SER A 59 -9.39 -8.71 -5.91
N ASP A 60 -10.32 -9.03 -6.81
CA ASP A 60 -10.11 -9.95 -7.93
C ASP A 60 -9.73 -9.22 -9.23
N THR A 61 -9.47 -7.92 -9.16
CA THR A 61 -9.15 -7.09 -10.32
C THR A 61 -7.66 -6.76 -10.36
N VAL A 62 -7.07 -6.84 -11.55
CA VAL A 62 -5.71 -6.37 -11.82
C VAL A 62 -5.78 -5.13 -12.68
N LEU A 63 -5.22 -4.04 -12.19
CA LEU A 63 -5.22 -2.73 -12.83
C LEU A 63 -3.84 -2.42 -13.41
N ARG A 64 -3.82 -1.85 -14.60
CA ARG A 64 -2.60 -1.35 -15.22
C ARG A 64 -2.20 -0.03 -14.58
N VAL A 65 -0.91 0.13 -14.32
CA VAL A 65 -0.34 1.42 -13.92
C VAL A 65 0.00 2.23 -15.17
N ALA A 66 -0.57 3.44 -15.25
CA ALA A 66 -0.38 4.38 -16.34
C ALA A 66 0.83 5.31 -16.09
N ASP A 67 1.06 5.66 -14.83
CA ASP A 67 2.14 6.56 -14.41
C ASP A 67 2.62 6.20 -13.01
N ALA A 68 3.92 6.39 -12.75
CA ALA A 68 4.54 6.14 -11.45
C ALA A 68 5.55 7.25 -11.16
N ARG A 69 5.42 7.90 -10.00
CA ARG A 69 6.32 8.99 -9.58
C ARG A 69 6.82 8.78 -8.17
N SER A 70 8.13 8.83 -7.98
CA SER A 70 8.77 8.68 -6.66
C SER A 70 9.18 10.04 -6.07
N VAL A 71 9.13 10.14 -4.75
CA VAL A 71 9.56 11.29 -3.96
C VAL A 71 10.48 10.78 -2.83
N PRO A 72 11.78 11.09 -2.85
CA PRO A 72 12.50 11.81 -3.92
C PRO A 72 12.54 11.01 -5.24
N GLU A 73 12.65 11.71 -6.38
CA GLU A 73 12.73 11.08 -7.70
C GLU A 73 13.98 10.21 -7.85
N LEU A 74 15.10 10.70 -7.30
CA LEU A 74 16.39 10.00 -7.33
C LEU A 74 16.60 9.21 -6.05
N ARG A 75 17.16 8.01 -6.20
CA ARG A 75 17.66 7.22 -5.08
C ARG A 75 18.75 8.00 -4.35
N GLY A 76 18.63 8.08 -3.04
CA GLY A 76 19.75 8.47 -2.17
C GLY A 76 20.84 7.40 -2.14
N HIS A 77 21.91 7.63 -1.37
CA HIS A 77 22.96 6.62 -1.18
C HIS A 77 22.47 5.45 -0.31
N GLY A 78 22.67 4.21 -0.77
CA GLY A 78 22.42 2.99 0.00
C GLY A 78 21.26 2.12 -0.50
N ARG A 79 20.80 1.20 0.36
CA ARG A 79 19.75 0.20 0.04
C ARG A 79 18.32 0.70 0.24
N THR A 80 18.14 1.90 0.79
CA THR A 80 16.82 2.49 1.12
C THR A 80 16.70 3.85 0.44
N TYR A 81 15.51 4.19 -0.07
CA TYR A 81 15.24 5.55 -0.52
C TYR A 81 15.39 6.53 0.65
N ALA A 82 15.86 7.74 0.36
CA ALA A 82 15.83 8.80 1.36
C ALA A 82 14.36 9.14 1.70
N ALA A 83 14.13 9.64 2.91
CA ALA A 83 12.82 10.12 3.29
C ALA A 83 12.27 11.12 2.23
N PRO A 84 10.98 11.06 1.87
CA PRO A 84 9.93 10.28 2.52
C PRO A 84 9.75 8.83 2.02
N ASP A 85 10.54 8.34 1.06
CA ASP A 85 10.40 7.00 0.46
C ASP A 85 8.95 6.72 -0.01
N VAL A 86 8.37 7.64 -0.78
CA VAL A 86 6.99 7.54 -1.28
C VAL A 86 6.99 7.48 -2.79
N ALA A 87 6.16 6.61 -3.37
CA ALA A 87 5.75 6.73 -4.76
C ALA A 87 4.24 6.87 -4.88
N LEU A 88 3.80 7.60 -5.90
CA LEU A 88 2.40 7.74 -6.29
C LEU A 88 2.19 7.06 -7.64
N LEU A 89 1.35 6.03 -7.65
CA LEU A 89 0.91 5.36 -8.87
C LEU A 89 -0.42 5.93 -9.34
N THR A 90 -0.58 6.00 -10.65
CA THR A 90 -1.85 6.30 -11.32
C THR A 90 -2.27 5.06 -12.09
N VAL A 91 -3.47 4.54 -11.84
CA VAL A 91 -4.00 3.36 -12.52
C VAL A 91 -5.08 3.72 -13.53
N ASP A 92 -5.13 2.98 -14.63
CA ASP A 92 -6.15 3.14 -15.65
C ASP A 92 -7.49 2.55 -15.20
N ALA A 93 -8.60 3.26 -15.51
CA ALA A 93 -9.96 2.74 -15.42
C ALA A 93 -10.28 1.95 -14.13
N ALA A 94 -9.85 2.46 -12.97
CA ALA A 94 -10.12 1.81 -11.69
C ALA A 94 -11.65 1.69 -11.47
N PRO A 95 -12.17 0.49 -11.13
CA PRO A 95 -13.54 0.33 -10.67
C PRO A 95 -13.81 1.21 -9.45
N GLU A 96 -15.09 1.41 -9.12
CA GLU A 96 -15.45 2.11 -7.88
C GLU A 96 -14.86 1.38 -6.67
N HIS A 97 -14.06 2.10 -5.89
CA HIS A 97 -13.32 1.57 -4.75
C HIS A 97 -13.43 2.53 -3.55
N PRO A 98 -13.38 2.03 -2.31
CA PRO A 98 -13.25 2.91 -1.16
C PRO A 98 -11.89 3.62 -1.20
N VAL A 99 -11.85 4.80 -0.59
CA VAL A 99 -10.65 5.64 -0.50
C VAL A 99 -10.31 5.87 0.96
N ALA A 100 -9.05 5.66 1.33
CA ALA A 100 -8.57 5.91 2.67
C ALA A 100 -8.56 7.41 2.96
N TRP A 101 -9.22 7.83 4.04
CA TRP A 101 -9.22 9.21 4.47
C TRP A 101 -7.91 9.57 5.14
N LEU A 102 -7.24 10.61 4.62
CA LEU A 102 -5.99 11.12 5.18
C LEU A 102 -6.25 12.32 6.07
N SER A 103 -5.66 12.33 7.26
CA SER A 103 -5.69 13.47 8.18
C SER A 103 -4.39 14.24 8.17
N ARG A 104 -4.45 15.56 8.34
CA ARG A 104 -3.27 16.41 8.59
C ARG A 104 -2.83 16.39 10.06
N SER A 105 -3.61 15.78 10.95
CA SER A 105 -3.28 15.68 12.36
C SER A 105 -2.16 14.67 12.59
N VAL A 106 -1.12 15.09 13.31
CA VAL A 106 -0.08 14.19 13.78
C VAL A 106 -0.66 13.28 14.87
N PRO A 107 -0.49 11.94 14.79
CA PRO A 107 -0.94 11.03 15.84
C PRO A 107 -0.25 11.37 17.17
N ARG A 108 -0.99 11.29 18.29
CA ARG A 108 -0.37 11.38 19.62
C ARG A 108 0.48 10.14 19.88
N ALA A 109 1.57 10.31 20.62
CA ALA A 109 2.35 9.18 21.11
C ALA A 109 1.43 8.15 21.81
N TRP A 110 1.73 6.86 21.64
CA TRP A 110 0.99 5.74 22.22
C TRP A 110 -0.45 5.57 21.71
N THR A 111 -0.82 6.23 20.61
CA THR A 111 -2.09 5.93 19.90
C THR A 111 -2.01 4.53 19.28
N ARG A 112 -3.05 3.71 19.46
CA ARG A 112 -3.13 2.40 18.82
C ARG A 112 -3.25 2.58 17.30
N ALA A 113 -2.50 1.77 16.56
CA ALA A 113 -2.55 1.72 15.10
C ALA A 113 -2.85 0.29 14.64
N VAL A 114 -3.43 0.19 13.46
CA VAL A 114 -3.64 -1.08 12.76
C VAL A 114 -2.83 -1.02 11.47
N ALA A 115 -2.04 -2.06 11.21
CA ALA A 115 -1.32 -2.22 9.97
C ALA A 115 -2.11 -3.16 9.05
N ILE A 116 -2.35 -2.70 7.83
CA ILE A 116 -3.05 -3.46 6.79
C ILE A 116 -2.17 -3.44 5.55
N GLY A 117 -1.95 -4.60 4.97
CA GLY A 117 -1.16 -4.78 3.78
C GLY A 117 -1.08 -6.25 3.39
N PHE A 118 -0.29 -6.51 2.38
CA PHE A 118 0.01 -7.83 1.86
C PHE A 118 1.45 -8.19 2.22
N SER A 119 1.69 -9.48 2.41
CA SER A 119 3.03 -10.03 2.65
C SER A 119 3.08 -11.43 2.06
N GLU A 120 4.21 -11.79 1.47
CA GLU A 120 4.51 -13.19 1.12
C GLU A 120 5.16 -13.94 2.28
N TYR A 121 5.59 -13.22 3.31
CA TYR A 121 6.00 -13.79 4.58
C TYR A 121 4.82 -13.72 5.56
N THR A 122 4.21 -14.85 5.86
CA THR A 122 3.34 -14.98 7.03
C THR A 122 4.22 -15.46 8.17
N PRO A 123 4.49 -14.65 9.22
CA PRO A 123 5.11 -15.18 10.41
C PRO A 123 4.21 -16.29 10.93
N ALA A 124 4.72 -17.53 11.01
CA ALA A 124 4.04 -18.54 11.81
C ALA A 124 3.96 -17.99 13.25
N ASP A 125 2.81 -18.15 13.91
CA ASP A 125 2.63 -17.77 15.30
C ASP A 125 3.84 -18.28 16.10
N HIS A 126 4.69 -17.37 16.58
CA HIS A 126 5.67 -17.76 17.57
C HIS A 126 4.87 -18.05 18.84
N PRO A 127 4.93 -19.29 19.39
CA PRO A 127 4.44 -19.49 20.75
C PRO A 127 5.17 -18.47 21.62
N ALA A 128 4.43 -17.75 22.46
CA ALA A 128 5.01 -16.83 23.42
C ALA A 128 6.15 -17.57 24.14
N SER A 129 7.38 -17.06 23.99
CA SER A 129 8.50 -17.59 24.76
C SER A 129 8.16 -17.52 26.25
N PRO A 130 8.53 -18.55 27.03
CA PRO A 130 8.13 -18.70 28.44
C PRO A 130 8.61 -17.56 29.34
#